data_AF-A0A6E8VX65-F1
#
_entry.id   AF-A0A6E8VX65-F1
#
_cell.length_a   1.000
_cell.length_b   1.000
_cell.length_c   1.000
_cell.angle_alpha   90.00
_cell.angle_beta   90.00
_cell.angle_gamma   90.00
#
_symmetry.space_group_name_H-M   'P 1'
#
loop_
_entity.id
_entity.type
_entity.pdbx_description
1 polymer ?
#
loop_
_entity_poly.entity_id
_entity_poly.type
_entity_poly.pdbx_seq_one_letter_code
_entity_poly.pdbx_strand_id
1 'polypeptide(L)'
;MVTGNESNVDLPAEPPATATTVATATAMDTTSDAPGQPNRKLGGFEFYEKVLRSPRYVVAPMVDASELAWRLLSRRHGAQLCYSPMFHSSCFTKDPKYRKDSLQTCPEDRPLIIQFCGNDPKIMLEAALLAQDHCDAIDINLGCPQAIAKRGHYGAFLQDEWELLREIVSTLHRHLAIPVTCKIRIFEDMAKTIRYARMLQDAGAQMLTVHGRTRDQKGPLTGLADWKYVRVLRQQLSIPIFSNGNIMSVHDVERCIAETGVNGVMTAEGNLHNPALFEGVNPTAWSMAHEYLDLVEQYPAPISYIRGHLFKLFHHLMHLKSNAALREKLAGSHSVAEFRTVVTQLEQKYLPYHEGTILWTGEDDSDATHNDDDTTSTATENGQQPSPPHPAKLDQNLHLPPWLCQPYIRAPPEVHRQKLEEAHRLANDPTREKRQFFDAHGNEISRKRMKKMRRVQRRPKNKNRAQQRALNGGKGGQTASSQDNDESDDDGEEEDEEEGQQQQQQENNIVRMNISLAEANGRRRRFDELCKNDAPNCTNPMGMKCEHRLCRTCCKGKCYRENRDCAGHKIRIKSRREKAIALTRAEQEAQRKIDEEQEQQKCAEVEMLVPAEEPTIERS
;
A
#
# COMPACT_ATOMS: atom_id res chain seq x y z
N MET A 1 52.91 -55.92 33.14
CA MET A 1 51.95 -55.27 34.05
C MET A 1 50.60 -55.36 33.34
N VAL A 2 49.58 -56.12 33.78
CA VAL A 2 48.96 -56.26 35.13
C VAL A 2 48.40 -54.89 35.55
N THR A 3 47.09 -54.62 35.68
CA THR A 3 45.80 -55.38 35.55
C THR A 3 44.67 -54.35 35.31
N GLY A 4 43.42 -54.63 34.88
CA GLY A 4 42.75 -55.87 34.44
C GLY A 4 41.19 -55.75 34.56
N ASN A 5 40.42 -56.57 33.82
CA ASN A 5 38.96 -56.84 33.94
C ASN A 5 37.95 -55.67 33.72
N GLU A 6 36.65 -55.87 33.40
CA GLU A 6 35.75 -57.06 33.48
C GLU A 6 34.89 -57.36 32.22
N SER A 7 34.47 -58.63 32.09
CA SER A 7 33.26 -59.17 31.40
C SER A 7 33.15 -59.21 29.85
N ASN A 8 32.61 -60.35 29.34
CA ASN A 8 32.26 -60.72 27.95
C ASN A 8 31.28 -61.96 28.04
N VAL A 9 30.80 -62.75 27.05
CA VAL A 9 31.23 -63.16 25.69
C VAL A 9 30.02 -63.47 24.77
N ASP A 10 29.91 -62.73 23.66
CA ASP A 10 29.49 -63.12 22.28
C ASP A 10 28.21 -63.96 21.94
N LEU A 11 27.98 -64.11 20.62
CA LEU A 11 26.86 -64.68 19.84
C LEU A 11 27.08 -66.20 19.53
N PRO A 12 26.41 -66.94 18.58
CA PRO A 12 25.41 -66.56 17.53
C PRO A 12 24.28 -67.57 17.17
N ALA A 13 23.35 -67.18 16.27
CA ALA A 13 22.92 -67.90 15.04
C ALA A 13 21.55 -67.40 14.45
N GLU A 14 21.44 -67.32 13.11
CA GLU A 14 20.20 -67.08 12.31
C GLU A 14 19.77 -68.39 11.57
N PRO A 15 18.73 -68.49 10.68
CA PRO A 15 17.78 -67.50 10.08
C PRO A 15 16.30 -68.05 9.98
N PRO A 16 15.41 -67.71 9.00
CA PRO A 16 15.12 -66.46 8.26
C PRO A 16 13.62 -65.98 8.30
N ALA A 17 13.43 -64.67 8.05
CA ALA A 17 12.30 -63.95 7.40
C ALA A 17 10.84 -64.51 7.35
N THR A 18 9.87 -63.67 7.76
CA THR A 18 8.54 -63.52 7.08
C THR A 18 7.91 -62.14 7.39
N ALA A 19 6.83 -61.78 6.69
CA ALA A 19 6.27 -60.41 6.68
C ALA A 19 5.23 -60.11 7.78
N THR A 20 5.01 -58.82 8.06
CA THR A 20 3.99 -58.32 9.01
C THR A 20 2.95 -57.47 8.28
N THR A 21 1.66 -57.78 8.44
CA THR A 21 0.53 -56.99 7.91
C THR A 21 -0.35 -56.40 9.01
N VAL A 22 -1.05 -55.34 8.64
CA VAL A 22 -2.02 -54.52 9.40
C VAL A 22 -2.88 -55.30 10.41
N ALA A 23 -3.06 -54.71 11.61
CA ALA A 23 -4.17 -55.00 12.51
C ALA A 23 -4.78 -53.67 13.02
N THR A 24 -6.10 -53.61 13.15
CA THR A 24 -6.86 -52.40 13.52
C THR A 24 -6.98 -52.20 15.03
N ALA A 25 -6.89 -50.95 15.50
CA ALA A 25 -7.19 -50.60 16.88
C ALA A 25 -8.70 -50.66 17.16
N THR A 26 -9.08 -51.22 18.31
CA THR A 26 -10.47 -51.36 18.79
C THR A 26 -10.96 -50.12 19.53
N ALA A 27 -12.28 -49.91 19.55
CA ALA A 27 -12.92 -48.74 20.15
C ALA A 27 -13.48 -49.02 21.55
N MET A 28 -13.05 -48.21 22.53
CA MET A 28 -13.72 -47.83 23.78
C MET A 28 -13.29 -46.37 24.06
N ASP A 29 -14.05 -45.49 24.70
CA ASP A 29 -15.32 -45.66 25.43
C ASP A 29 -16.29 -44.53 25.04
N THR A 30 -17.61 -44.77 25.12
CA THR A 30 -18.65 -43.78 24.76
C THR A 30 -19.58 -43.51 25.94
N THR A 31 -19.15 -42.61 26.83
CA THR A 31 -20.05 -42.00 27.82
C THR A 31 -21.14 -41.21 27.11
N SER A 32 -22.41 -41.52 27.41
CA SER A 32 -23.56 -40.95 26.71
C SER A 32 -23.81 -39.49 27.06
N ASP A 33 -23.53 -38.57 26.14
CA ASP A 33 -24.01 -37.19 26.22
C ASP A 33 -25.54 -37.15 26.12
N ALA A 34 -26.16 -36.40 27.02
CA ALA A 34 -27.58 -36.05 26.94
C ALA A 34 -27.82 -35.07 25.76
N PRO A 35 -29.06 -34.96 25.22
CA PRO A 35 -29.38 -33.98 24.18
C PRO A 35 -29.36 -32.54 24.73
N GLY A 36 -28.17 -31.98 24.95
CA GLY A 36 -27.91 -30.83 25.81
C GLY A 36 -27.42 -29.58 25.07
N GLN A 37 -28.37 -28.67 24.81
CA GLN A 37 -28.19 -27.28 24.37
C GLN A 37 -27.55 -27.05 22.98
N PRO A 38 -28.02 -26.02 22.22
CA PRO A 38 -27.30 -25.56 21.04
C PRO A 38 -25.96 -24.95 21.47
N ASN A 39 -24.88 -25.35 20.81
CA ASN A 39 -23.50 -25.03 21.22
C ASN A 39 -23.28 -23.51 21.33
N ARG A 40 -23.14 -23.00 22.56
CA ARG A 40 -23.15 -21.55 22.85
C ARG A 40 -21.90 -20.89 22.29
N LYS A 41 -22.07 -19.91 21.40
CA LYS A 41 -20.99 -19.02 20.96
C LYS A 41 -20.27 -18.41 22.18
N LEU A 42 -18.95 -18.58 22.23
CA LEU A 42 -18.13 -18.22 23.38
C LEU A 42 -18.15 -16.70 23.67
N GLY A 43 -18.02 -16.34 24.95
CA GLY A 43 -17.79 -14.95 25.35
C GLY A 43 -16.45 -14.40 24.83
N GLY A 44 -16.25 -13.08 24.87
CA GLY A 44 -15.04 -12.46 24.32
C GLY A 44 -13.74 -12.94 24.97
N PHE A 45 -13.66 -12.85 26.30
CA PHE A 45 -12.53 -13.38 27.08
C PHE A 45 -12.43 -14.92 26.98
N GLU A 46 -13.56 -15.61 27.02
CA GLU A 46 -13.63 -17.07 26.89
C GLU A 46 -13.05 -17.58 25.56
N PHE A 47 -13.31 -16.87 24.45
CA PHE A 47 -12.70 -17.15 23.14
C PHE A 47 -11.19 -16.86 23.13
N TYR A 48 -10.79 -15.69 23.64
CA TYR A 48 -9.39 -15.28 23.73
C TYR A 48 -8.55 -16.26 24.57
N GLU A 49 -9.07 -16.73 25.69
CA GLU A 49 -8.40 -17.67 26.59
C GLU A 49 -8.42 -19.11 26.06
N LYS A 50 -9.60 -19.66 25.75
CA LYS A 50 -9.75 -21.10 25.44
C LYS A 50 -9.38 -21.47 24.01
N VAL A 51 -9.67 -20.61 23.03
CA VAL A 51 -9.44 -20.91 21.60
C VAL A 51 -8.16 -20.27 21.10
N LEU A 52 -7.97 -18.97 21.33
CA LEU A 52 -6.77 -18.27 20.87
C LEU A 52 -5.53 -18.53 21.76
N ARG A 53 -5.70 -19.06 22.98
CA ARG A 53 -4.66 -19.35 23.97
C ARG A 53 -3.94 -18.10 24.49
N SER A 54 -4.70 -17.04 24.74
CA SER A 54 -4.24 -15.75 25.30
C SER A 54 -3.05 -15.09 24.57
N PRO A 55 -3.12 -14.88 23.25
CA PRO A 55 -1.97 -14.44 22.45
C PRO A 55 -1.62 -12.97 22.73
N ARG A 56 -0.36 -12.73 23.11
CA ARG A 56 0.25 -11.41 23.24
C ARG A 56 0.89 -10.95 21.93
N TYR A 57 1.37 -11.88 21.12
CA TYR A 57 2.14 -11.64 19.89
C TYR A 57 1.28 -11.87 18.63
N VAL A 58 0.84 -10.78 17.98
CA VAL A 58 -0.14 -10.82 16.89
C VAL A 58 0.41 -10.22 15.59
N VAL A 59 0.26 -10.93 14.48
CA VAL A 59 0.60 -10.44 13.12
C VAL A 59 -0.63 -9.81 12.48
N ALA A 60 -0.48 -8.60 11.95
CA ALA A 60 -1.58 -7.85 11.36
C ALA A 60 -2.11 -8.42 10.03
N PRO A 61 -3.40 -8.16 9.71
CA PRO A 61 -3.91 -8.35 8.36
C PRO A 61 -3.25 -7.36 7.41
N MET A 62 -2.51 -7.85 6.43
CA MET A 62 -1.76 -7.04 5.47
C MET A 62 -2.07 -7.49 4.04
N VAL A 63 -2.70 -6.60 3.26
CA VAL A 63 -2.96 -6.84 1.83
C VAL A 63 -1.62 -7.04 1.12
N ASP A 64 -1.53 -8.11 0.33
CA ASP A 64 -0.34 -8.52 -0.42
C ASP A 64 0.90 -8.84 0.46
N ALA A 65 0.72 -8.99 1.78
CA ALA A 65 1.83 -9.17 2.73
C ALA A 65 1.50 -9.92 4.05
N SER A 66 0.39 -10.67 4.14
CA SER A 66 0.17 -11.65 5.22
C SER A 66 -0.42 -12.96 4.69
N GLU A 67 0.04 -13.39 3.52
CA GLU A 67 -0.27 -14.69 2.91
C GLU A 67 0.31 -15.87 3.71
N LEU A 68 -0.08 -17.10 3.36
CA LEU A 68 0.22 -18.29 4.18
C LEU A 68 1.71 -18.45 4.50
N ALA A 69 2.59 -18.35 3.50
CA ALA A 69 4.05 -18.45 3.69
C ALA A 69 4.57 -17.43 4.72
N TRP A 70 4.08 -16.17 4.67
CA TRP A 70 4.49 -15.14 5.63
C TRP A 70 3.94 -15.36 7.04
N ARG A 71 2.70 -15.88 7.17
CA ARG A 71 2.13 -16.26 8.47
C ARG A 71 2.91 -17.41 9.10
N LEU A 72 3.28 -18.43 8.32
CA LEU A 72 4.07 -19.56 8.80
C LEU A 72 5.49 -19.14 9.21
N LEU A 73 6.16 -18.29 8.43
CA LEU A 73 7.46 -17.69 8.81
C LEU A 73 7.34 -16.96 10.16
N SER A 74 6.33 -16.09 10.29
CA SER A 74 6.12 -15.34 11.53
C SER A 74 5.78 -16.26 12.71
N ARG A 75 5.09 -17.39 12.50
CA ARG A 75 4.80 -18.39 13.55
C ARG A 75 6.03 -19.13 14.03
N ARG A 76 6.94 -19.51 13.12
CA ARG A 76 8.24 -20.08 13.49
C ARG A 76 9.00 -19.13 14.41
N HIS A 77 8.94 -17.83 14.14
CA HIS A 77 9.50 -16.78 15.00
C HIS A 77 8.51 -16.16 16.00
N GLY A 78 7.73 -17.01 16.68
CA GLY A 78 7.01 -16.63 17.90
C GLY A 78 5.67 -15.92 17.74
N ALA A 79 5.15 -15.71 16.53
CA ALA A 79 3.80 -15.20 16.35
C ALA A 79 2.75 -16.20 16.85
N GLN A 80 1.96 -15.80 17.85
CA GLN A 80 0.96 -16.66 18.49
C GLN A 80 -0.36 -16.64 17.71
N LEU A 81 -0.73 -15.47 17.18
CA LEU A 81 -1.95 -15.25 16.40
C LEU A 81 -1.63 -14.51 15.09
N CYS A 82 -2.13 -15.03 13.97
CA CYS A 82 -1.97 -14.40 12.67
C CYS A 82 -3.33 -14.05 12.06
N TYR A 83 -3.35 -13.00 11.24
CA TYR A 83 -4.51 -12.56 10.48
C TYR A 83 -4.29 -12.76 8.97
N SER A 84 -5.33 -13.15 8.24
CA SER A 84 -5.30 -13.22 6.78
C SER A 84 -5.07 -11.85 6.13
N PRO A 85 -4.73 -11.77 4.84
CA PRO A 85 -4.90 -10.54 4.07
C PRO A 85 -6.37 -10.10 4.11
N MET A 86 -6.63 -8.80 3.96
CA MET A 86 -8.00 -8.27 3.92
C MET A 86 -8.71 -8.68 2.62
N PHE A 87 -9.69 -9.58 2.70
CA PHE A 87 -10.46 -10.06 1.56
C PHE A 87 -11.69 -9.18 1.29
N HIS A 88 -12.02 -8.89 0.03
CA HIS A 88 -13.24 -8.15 -0.30
C HIS A 88 -14.42 -9.11 -0.41
N SER A 89 -15.43 -8.98 0.47
CA SER A 89 -16.55 -9.93 0.58
C SER A 89 -17.28 -10.17 -0.74
N SER A 90 -17.69 -9.12 -1.46
CA SER A 90 -18.36 -9.27 -2.76
C SER A 90 -17.49 -9.92 -3.84
N CYS A 91 -16.16 -9.91 -3.74
CA CYS A 91 -15.29 -10.69 -4.63
C CYS A 91 -15.21 -12.14 -4.13
N PHE A 92 -15.03 -12.34 -2.83
CA PHE A 92 -14.92 -13.64 -2.18
C PHE A 92 -16.16 -14.52 -2.38
N THR A 93 -17.37 -13.97 -2.34
CA THR A 93 -18.59 -14.72 -2.66
C THR A 93 -18.68 -15.04 -4.15
N LYS A 94 -18.54 -14.02 -5.02
CA LYS A 94 -18.96 -14.07 -6.43
C LYS A 94 -17.91 -14.63 -7.39
N ASP A 95 -16.64 -14.67 -6.99
CA ASP A 95 -15.53 -15.23 -7.77
C ASP A 95 -14.89 -16.41 -7.00
N PRO A 96 -15.26 -17.67 -7.35
CA PRO A 96 -14.68 -18.86 -6.74
C PRO A 96 -13.17 -18.99 -6.96
N LYS A 97 -12.61 -18.38 -8.02
CA LYS A 97 -11.16 -18.37 -8.23
C LYS A 97 -10.50 -17.39 -7.26
N TYR A 98 -10.98 -16.15 -7.16
CA TYR A 98 -10.46 -15.21 -6.15
C TYR A 98 -10.56 -15.79 -4.74
N ARG A 99 -11.65 -16.49 -4.41
CA ARG A 99 -11.79 -17.23 -3.14
C ARG A 99 -10.71 -18.31 -2.99
N LYS A 100 -10.55 -19.22 -3.96
CA LYS A 100 -9.54 -20.30 -3.90
C LYS A 100 -8.11 -19.76 -3.82
N ASP A 101 -7.79 -18.75 -4.63
CA ASP A 101 -6.45 -18.17 -4.72
C ASP A 101 -6.08 -17.36 -3.45
N SER A 102 -7.07 -16.85 -2.71
CA SER A 102 -6.86 -16.05 -1.48
C SER A 102 -6.97 -16.87 -0.19
N LEU A 103 -7.84 -17.88 -0.14
CA LEU A 103 -8.14 -18.71 1.04
C LEU A 103 -7.12 -19.85 1.21
N GLN A 104 -5.83 -19.48 1.28
CA GLN A 104 -4.74 -20.41 1.60
C GLN A 104 -4.58 -20.51 3.12
N THR A 105 -4.67 -21.72 3.68
CA THR A 105 -4.41 -22.05 5.10
C THR A 105 -4.00 -23.53 5.24
N CYS A 106 -3.45 -23.90 6.40
CA CYS A 106 -3.07 -25.27 6.78
C CYS A 106 -3.25 -25.45 8.31
N PRO A 107 -3.21 -26.69 8.86
CA PRO A 107 -3.40 -26.92 10.31
C PRO A 107 -2.45 -26.11 11.20
N GLU A 108 -1.21 -25.92 10.75
CA GLU A 108 -0.13 -25.21 11.43
C GLU A 108 -0.34 -23.69 11.49
N ASP A 109 -1.26 -23.15 10.67
CA ASP A 109 -1.56 -21.73 10.61
C ASP A 109 -2.62 -21.28 11.64
N ARG A 110 -3.09 -22.17 12.52
CA ARG A 110 -4.06 -21.84 13.59
C ARG A 110 -3.35 -21.47 14.91
N PRO A 111 -3.93 -20.57 15.75
CA PRO A 111 -5.22 -19.92 15.57
C PRO A 111 -5.18 -18.78 14.54
N LEU A 112 -6.10 -18.78 13.58
CA LEU A 112 -6.18 -17.85 12.45
C LEU A 112 -7.44 -16.99 12.52
N ILE A 113 -7.32 -15.70 12.22
CA ILE A 113 -8.49 -14.82 12.03
C ILE A 113 -8.54 -14.33 10.58
N ILE A 114 -9.68 -14.53 9.91
CA ILE A 114 -9.88 -14.09 8.53
C ILE A 114 -10.55 -12.72 8.50
N GLN A 115 -9.89 -11.74 7.87
CA GLN A 115 -10.40 -10.38 7.78
C GLN A 115 -11.14 -10.12 6.46
N PHE A 116 -12.37 -9.62 6.55
CA PHE A 116 -13.16 -9.15 5.41
C PHE A 116 -13.32 -7.62 5.39
N CYS A 117 -13.52 -7.08 4.18
CA CYS A 117 -14.07 -5.75 3.96
C CYS A 117 -15.28 -5.77 3.01
N GLY A 118 -16.22 -4.87 3.29
CA GLY A 118 -17.48 -4.71 2.58
C GLY A 118 -18.43 -3.84 3.39
N ASN A 119 -19.64 -3.64 2.86
CA ASN A 119 -20.63 -2.69 3.37
C ASN A 119 -22.09 -3.15 3.19
N ASP A 120 -22.29 -4.41 2.83
CA ASP A 120 -23.59 -5.06 2.71
C ASP A 120 -23.62 -6.21 3.74
N PRO A 121 -24.51 -6.19 4.75
CA PRO A 121 -24.57 -7.21 5.80
C PRO A 121 -24.77 -8.63 5.27
N LYS A 122 -25.50 -8.80 4.16
CA LYS A 122 -25.80 -10.12 3.58
C LYS A 122 -24.59 -10.65 2.82
N ILE A 123 -23.96 -9.83 1.98
CA ILE A 123 -22.75 -10.22 1.25
C ILE A 123 -21.57 -10.46 2.21
N MET A 124 -21.49 -9.70 3.30
CA MET A 124 -20.54 -9.97 4.39
C MET A 124 -20.78 -11.33 5.04
N LEU A 125 -22.04 -11.66 5.35
CA LEU A 125 -22.40 -12.97 5.92
C LEU A 125 -22.15 -14.13 4.95
N GLU A 126 -22.52 -13.99 3.67
CA GLU A 126 -22.24 -14.97 2.62
C GLU A 126 -20.73 -15.28 2.51
N ALA A 127 -19.89 -14.24 2.49
CA ALA A 127 -18.44 -14.40 2.43
C ALA A 127 -17.86 -15.04 3.70
N ALA A 128 -18.41 -14.69 4.87
CA ALA A 128 -17.97 -15.22 6.16
C ALA A 128 -18.38 -16.69 6.37
N LEU A 129 -19.59 -17.09 5.97
CA LEU A 129 -20.04 -18.49 5.98
C LEU A 129 -19.16 -19.37 5.07
N LEU A 130 -18.70 -18.84 3.94
CA LEU A 130 -17.74 -19.49 3.04
C LEU A 130 -16.30 -19.58 3.59
N ALA A 131 -16.03 -19.04 4.79
CA ALA A 131 -14.70 -18.98 5.40
C ALA A 131 -14.63 -19.52 6.84
N GLN A 132 -15.77 -19.74 7.51
CA GLN A 132 -15.78 -20.02 8.95
C GLN A 132 -15.00 -21.29 9.33
N ASP A 133 -15.13 -22.37 8.56
CA ASP A 133 -14.47 -23.64 8.87
C ASP A 133 -12.94 -23.58 8.71
N HIS A 134 -12.44 -22.55 8.03
CA HIS A 134 -11.02 -22.30 7.76
C HIS A 134 -10.35 -21.39 8.80
N CYS A 135 -11.06 -20.89 9.82
CA CYS A 135 -10.52 -19.95 10.81
C CYS A 135 -11.17 -20.08 12.19
N ASP A 136 -10.66 -19.33 13.17
CA ASP A 136 -11.11 -19.32 14.57
C ASP A 136 -12.03 -18.14 14.87
N ALA A 137 -11.94 -17.05 14.09
CA ALA A 137 -12.93 -15.96 14.05
C ALA A 137 -12.88 -15.20 12.71
N ILE A 138 -13.94 -14.42 12.48
CA ILE A 138 -14.02 -13.44 11.39
C ILE A 138 -13.72 -12.04 11.94
N ASP A 139 -12.89 -11.26 11.24
CA ASP A 139 -12.65 -9.83 11.53
C ASP A 139 -13.27 -8.93 10.46
N ILE A 140 -13.85 -7.82 10.89
CA ILE A 140 -14.36 -6.77 10.01
C ILE A 140 -13.34 -5.63 9.96
N ASN A 141 -12.79 -5.37 8.77
CA ASN A 141 -11.90 -4.22 8.57
C ASN A 141 -12.70 -2.92 8.59
N LEU A 142 -12.53 -2.16 9.67
CA LEU A 142 -13.06 -0.80 9.88
C LEU A 142 -11.93 0.23 10.02
N GLY A 143 -10.72 -0.12 9.56
CA GLY A 143 -9.48 0.62 9.85
C GLY A 143 -8.62 0.95 8.63
N CYS A 144 -8.96 0.44 7.43
CA CYS A 144 -8.25 0.73 6.18
C CYS A 144 -8.62 2.14 5.66
N PRO A 145 -7.66 3.09 5.56
CA PRO A 145 -7.94 4.46 5.16
C PRO A 145 -7.59 4.76 3.68
N GLN A 146 -7.30 3.71 2.90
CA GLN A 146 -6.73 3.82 1.57
C GLN A 146 -7.75 4.33 0.54
N ALA A 147 -7.26 4.92 -0.55
CA ALA A 147 -8.10 5.46 -1.63
C ALA A 147 -8.96 4.39 -2.35
N ILE A 148 -8.60 3.11 -2.24
CA ILE A 148 -9.44 2.00 -2.72
C ILE A 148 -10.63 1.74 -1.77
N ALA A 149 -10.41 1.83 -0.45
CA ALA A 149 -11.45 1.70 0.57
C ALA A 149 -12.45 2.87 0.50
N LYS A 150 -11.97 4.11 0.28
CA LYS A 150 -12.85 5.26 0.02
C LYS A 150 -13.74 5.07 -1.21
N ARG A 151 -13.23 4.39 -2.24
CA ARG A 151 -13.94 4.17 -3.51
C ARG A 151 -14.90 2.96 -3.47
N GLY A 152 -14.54 1.92 -2.73
CA GLY A 152 -15.39 0.76 -2.47
C GLY A 152 -16.37 0.96 -1.30
N HIS A 153 -16.27 2.08 -0.59
CA HIS A 153 -17.10 2.44 0.55
C HIS A 153 -17.03 1.39 1.68
N TYR A 154 -15.80 1.08 2.13
CA TYR A 154 -15.52 0.16 3.24
C TYR A 154 -14.33 0.65 4.09
N GLY A 155 -13.95 -0.10 5.14
CA GLY A 155 -12.81 0.25 5.98
C GLY A 155 -13.11 1.44 6.89
N ALA A 156 -12.11 2.31 7.09
CA ALA A 156 -12.23 3.51 7.91
C ALA A 156 -13.16 4.59 7.31
N PHE A 157 -13.86 4.31 6.21
CA PHE A 157 -14.88 5.19 5.65
C PHE A 157 -16.29 4.86 6.15
N LEU A 158 -16.53 3.66 6.70
CA LEU A 158 -17.79 3.29 7.36
C LEU A 158 -17.86 3.73 8.82
N GLN A 159 -16.75 4.20 9.41
CA GLN A 159 -16.64 4.52 10.85
C GLN A 159 -17.68 5.56 11.33
N ASP A 160 -18.25 6.32 10.40
CA ASP A 160 -19.24 7.38 10.63
C ASP A 160 -20.71 6.91 10.37
N GLU A 161 -20.93 5.65 9.94
CA GLU A 161 -22.24 5.04 9.61
C GLU A 161 -22.65 3.98 10.64
N TRP A 162 -23.01 4.40 11.86
CA TRP A 162 -23.13 3.49 13.01
C TRP A 162 -24.26 2.47 12.89
N GLU A 163 -25.38 2.84 12.27
CA GLU A 163 -26.52 1.96 12.02
C GLU A 163 -26.13 0.77 11.13
N LEU A 164 -25.39 1.04 10.04
CA LEU A 164 -24.90 0.04 9.11
C LEU A 164 -23.86 -0.87 9.75
N LEU A 165 -22.93 -0.30 10.54
CA LEU A 165 -21.96 -1.09 11.28
C LEU A 165 -22.62 -2.03 12.29
N ARG A 166 -23.61 -1.53 13.04
CA ARG A 166 -24.43 -2.37 13.94
C ARG A 166 -25.16 -3.48 13.18
N GLU A 167 -25.70 -3.21 12.00
CA GLU A 167 -26.34 -4.24 11.17
C GLU A 167 -25.34 -5.30 10.68
N ILE A 168 -24.16 -4.91 10.18
CA ILE A 168 -23.11 -5.84 9.73
C ILE A 168 -22.63 -6.72 10.90
N VAL A 169 -22.21 -6.12 12.02
CA VAL A 169 -21.68 -6.84 13.19
C VAL A 169 -22.73 -7.78 13.77
N SER A 170 -23.95 -7.29 14.03
CA SER A 170 -25.00 -8.12 14.63
C SER A 170 -25.54 -9.19 13.69
N THR A 171 -25.47 -9.00 12.37
CA THR A 171 -25.82 -10.04 11.39
C THR A 171 -24.77 -11.15 11.38
N LEU A 172 -23.48 -10.82 11.35
CA LEU A 172 -22.40 -11.81 11.45
C LEU A 172 -22.42 -12.54 12.81
N HIS A 173 -22.60 -11.79 13.91
CA HIS A 173 -22.59 -12.36 15.26
C HIS A 173 -23.72 -13.37 15.47
N ARG A 174 -24.93 -13.11 14.94
CA ARG A 174 -26.10 -14.00 15.10
C ARG A 174 -26.06 -15.27 14.23
N HIS A 175 -25.38 -15.26 13.07
CA HIS A 175 -25.53 -16.33 12.07
C HIS A 175 -24.29 -17.18 11.81
N LEU A 176 -23.08 -16.73 12.19
CA LEU A 176 -21.88 -17.58 12.15
C LEU A 176 -21.84 -18.51 13.36
N ALA A 177 -21.19 -19.68 13.24
CA ALA A 177 -20.87 -20.50 14.42
C ALA A 177 -19.75 -19.85 15.26
N ILE A 178 -18.73 -19.30 14.60
CA ILE A 178 -17.52 -18.74 15.23
C ILE A 178 -17.67 -17.27 15.66
N PRO A 179 -16.79 -16.76 16.54
CA PRO A 179 -16.78 -15.36 16.96
C PRO A 179 -16.57 -14.33 15.85
N VAL A 180 -17.03 -13.11 16.13
CA VAL A 180 -16.86 -11.92 15.29
C VAL A 180 -15.98 -10.90 16.00
N THR A 181 -15.06 -10.30 15.27
CA THR A 181 -14.06 -9.35 15.75
C THR A 181 -14.00 -8.12 14.85
N CYS A 182 -13.39 -7.03 15.30
CA CYS A 182 -13.30 -5.79 14.52
C CYS A 182 -11.91 -5.15 14.64
N LYS A 183 -11.39 -4.63 13.52
CA LYS A 183 -10.16 -3.83 13.50
C LYS A 183 -10.45 -2.39 13.11
N ILE A 184 -10.38 -1.47 14.09
CA ILE A 184 -10.76 -0.06 13.95
C ILE A 184 -9.57 0.90 13.86
N ARG A 185 -9.88 2.16 13.53
CA ARG A 185 -9.08 3.35 13.84
C ARG A 185 -9.84 4.24 14.84
N ILE A 186 -9.12 5.16 15.47
CA ILE A 186 -9.70 6.13 16.42
C ILE A 186 -10.25 7.38 15.70
N PHE A 187 -11.11 8.15 16.39
CA PHE A 187 -11.41 9.54 16.05
C PHE A 187 -10.46 10.48 16.79
N GLU A 188 -10.44 11.75 16.37
CA GLU A 188 -9.79 12.86 17.10
C GLU A 188 -10.56 13.21 18.39
N ASP A 189 -11.86 12.90 18.44
CA ASP A 189 -12.68 12.95 19.64
C ASP A 189 -12.61 11.60 20.39
N MET A 190 -12.11 11.63 21.62
CA MET A 190 -11.99 10.46 22.50
C MET A 190 -13.36 9.94 22.97
N ALA A 191 -14.34 10.80 23.24
CA ALA A 191 -15.68 10.38 23.62
C ALA A 191 -16.44 9.77 22.44
N LYS A 192 -16.28 10.30 21.21
CA LYS A 192 -16.78 9.66 19.98
C LYS A 192 -16.11 8.30 19.76
N THR A 193 -14.81 8.18 20.02
CA THR A 193 -14.09 6.90 19.95
C THR A 193 -14.62 5.87 20.96
N ILE A 194 -14.89 6.27 22.21
CA ILE A 194 -15.49 5.39 23.23
C ILE A 194 -16.89 4.94 22.79
N ARG A 195 -17.77 5.88 22.38
CA ARG A 195 -19.13 5.55 21.91
C ARG A 195 -19.11 4.60 20.69
N TYR A 196 -18.21 4.85 19.74
CA TYR A 196 -18.02 4.01 18.56
C TYR A 196 -17.59 2.58 18.92
N ALA A 197 -16.56 2.42 19.76
CA ALA A 197 -16.06 1.12 20.17
C ALA A 197 -17.08 0.35 21.03
N ARG A 198 -17.83 1.07 21.88
CA ARG A 198 -18.94 0.52 22.68
C ARG A 198 -20.08 0.02 21.79
N MET A 199 -20.47 0.78 20.77
CA MET A 199 -21.48 0.36 19.78
C MET A 199 -21.08 -0.95 19.07
N LEU A 200 -19.82 -1.11 18.68
CA LEU A 200 -19.35 -2.35 18.06
C LEU A 200 -19.41 -3.55 19.03
N GLN A 201 -19.02 -3.36 20.29
CA GLN A 201 -19.14 -4.39 21.33
C GLN A 201 -20.61 -4.80 21.52
N ASP A 202 -21.50 -3.84 21.73
CA ASP A 202 -22.92 -4.09 22.02
C ASP A 202 -23.69 -4.60 20.79
N ALA A 203 -23.15 -4.41 19.58
CA ALA A 203 -23.61 -5.07 18.35
C ALA A 203 -23.15 -6.53 18.21
N GLY A 204 -22.24 -7.03 19.06
CA GLY A 204 -21.78 -8.41 19.08
C GLY A 204 -20.30 -8.64 18.70
N ALA A 205 -19.46 -7.60 18.61
CA ALA A 205 -18.02 -7.80 18.47
C ALA A 205 -17.43 -8.37 19.77
N GLN A 206 -16.78 -9.54 19.69
CA GLN A 206 -16.26 -10.30 20.84
C GLN A 206 -14.80 -9.98 21.17
N MET A 207 -14.07 -9.32 20.26
CA MET A 207 -12.71 -8.79 20.47
C MET A 207 -12.47 -7.60 19.54
N LEU A 208 -11.70 -6.60 20.00
CA LEU A 208 -11.45 -5.36 19.26
C LEU A 208 -9.95 -5.10 19.09
N THR A 209 -9.49 -4.92 17.84
CA THR A 209 -8.14 -4.41 17.57
C THR A 209 -8.20 -2.91 17.29
N VAL A 210 -7.50 -2.12 18.11
CA VAL A 210 -7.47 -0.65 18.01
C VAL A 210 -6.16 -0.20 17.39
N HIS A 211 -6.19 0.33 16.17
CA HIS A 211 -5.06 1.10 15.64
C HIS A 211 -5.15 2.53 16.15
N GLY A 212 -4.20 2.95 16.99
CA GLY A 212 -4.21 4.25 17.70
C GLY A 212 -3.99 5.49 16.82
N ARG A 213 -4.33 5.44 15.52
CA ARG A 213 -4.23 6.59 14.60
C ARG A 213 -5.56 6.86 13.91
N THR A 214 -5.85 8.12 13.65
CA THR A 214 -7.06 8.57 12.95
C THR A 214 -7.10 8.06 11.50
N ARG A 215 -8.27 8.11 10.86
CA ARG A 215 -8.44 7.77 9.42
C ARG A 215 -7.48 8.53 8.50
N ASP A 216 -7.11 9.76 8.85
CA ASP A 216 -6.38 10.65 7.95
C ASP A 216 -4.88 10.75 8.27
N GLN A 217 -4.45 10.24 9.43
CA GLN A 217 -3.06 9.86 9.71
C GLN A 217 -2.60 8.65 8.85
N LYS A 218 -2.10 8.92 7.63
CA LYS A 218 -1.64 7.91 6.66
C LYS A 218 -0.60 8.42 5.67
N GLY A 219 0.14 7.49 5.05
CA GLY A 219 1.16 7.82 4.06
C GLY A 219 2.27 8.67 4.69
N PRO A 220 2.62 9.84 4.11
CA PRO A 220 3.53 10.78 4.76
C PRO A 220 3.00 11.34 6.09
N LEU A 221 1.67 11.48 6.23
CA LEU A 221 1.02 12.02 7.44
C LEU A 221 0.78 10.96 8.53
N THR A 222 1.50 9.83 8.51
CA THR A 222 1.21 8.67 9.38
C THR A 222 1.39 8.98 10.87
N GLY A 223 2.47 9.69 11.27
CA GLY A 223 2.70 10.08 12.66
C GLY A 223 2.78 8.91 13.67
N LEU A 224 2.69 9.25 14.96
CA LEU A 224 2.63 8.26 16.05
C LEU A 224 1.18 7.78 16.28
N ALA A 225 1.05 6.56 16.79
CA ALA A 225 -0.19 6.03 17.32
C ALA A 225 -0.35 6.43 18.80
N ASP A 226 -1.50 7.00 19.18
CA ASP A 226 -1.78 7.41 20.55
C ASP A 226 -2.32 6.22 21.38
N TRP A 227 -1.44 5.69 22.22
CA TRP A 227 -1.75 4.61 23.17
C TRP A 227 -2.67 5.06 24.32
N LYS A 228 -2.86 6.38 24.57
CA LYS A 228 -3.83 6.91 25.55
C LYS A 228 -5.26 6.48 25.20
N TYR A 229 -5.63 6.51 23.92
CA TYR A 229 -6.94 6.04 23.44
C TYR A 229 -7.12 4.55 23.70
N VAL A 230 -6.07 3.76 23.44
CA VAL A 230 -6.08 2.31 23.62
C VAL A 230 -6.25 1.96 25.11
N ARG A 231 -5.50 2.62 26.01
CA ARG A 231 -5.64 2.50 27.47
C ARG A 231 -7.05 2.84 27.95
N VAL A 232 -7.62 3.95 27.47
CA VAL A 232 -8.97 4.38 27.87
C VAL A 232 -10.03 3.38 27.37
N LEU A 233 -9.95 2.91 26.13
CA LEU A 233 -10.85 1.87 25.61
C LEU A 233 -10.74 0.56 26.42
N ARG A 234 -9.53 0.16 26.81
CA ARG A 234 -9.29 -1.03 27.64
C ARG A 234 -9.91 -0.94 29.03
N GLN A 235 -10.15 0.26 29.53
CA GLN A 235 -10.86 0.54 30.79
C GLN A 235 -12.39 0.65 30.63
N GLN A 236 -12.90 0.81 29.40
CA GLN A 236 -14.33 1.06 29.11
C GLN A 236 -15.07 -0.13 28.47
N LEU A 237 -14.34 -1.12 27.95
CA LEU A 237 -14.90 -2.31 27.30
C LEU A 237 -14.71 -3.58 28.14
N SER A 238 -15.65 -4.51 28.00
CA SER A 238 -15.69 -5.82 28.66
C SER A 238 -15.30 -6.97 27.72
N ILE A 239 -14.70 -6.65 26.57
CA ILE A 239 -14.11 -7.59 25.62
C ILE A 239 -12.59 -7.43 25.58
N PRO A 240 -11.82 -8.46 25.17
CA PRO A 240 -10.38 -8.31 24.96
C PRO A 240 -10.06 -7.25 23.90
N ILE A 241 -8.95 -6.54 24.12
CA ILE A 241 -8.44 -5.53 23.19
C ILE A 241 -7.01 -5.87 22.77
N PHE A 242 -6.72 -5.69 21.48
CA PHE A 242 -5.36 -5.61 20.96
C PHE A 242 -4.98 -4.18 20.58
N SER A 243 -3.78 -3.75 20.99
CA SER A 243 -3.18 -2.50 20.50
C SER A 243 -2.55 -2.70 19.11
N ASN A 244 -2.51 -1.65 18.29
CA ASN A 244 -1.81 -1.67 17.01
C ASN A 244 -1.22 -0.28 16.65
N GLY A 245 0.01 -0.29 16.15
CA GLY A 245 0.73 0.91 15.70
C GLY A 245 1.94 1.24 16.58
N ASN A 246 3.04 1.67 15.93
CA ASN A 246 4.33 1.98 16.54
C ASN A 246 5.03 0.81 17.27
N ILE A 247 4.80 -0.42 16.81
CA ILE A 247 5.43 -1.64 17.33
C ILE A 247 6.54 -2.08 16.36
N MET A 248 7.80 -1.96 16.78
CA MET A 248 8.98 -2.23 15.94
C MET A 248 9.90 -3.31 16.53
N SER A 249 9.78 -3.58 17.82
CA SER A 249 10.56 -4.56 18.60
C SER A 249 9.66 -5.31 19.60
N VAL A 250 10.16 -6.40 20.20
CA VAL A 250 9.49 -7.05 21.35
C VAL A 250 9.34 -6.09 22.55
N HIS A 251 10.33 -5.22 22.79
CA HIS A 251 10.26 -4.21 23.85
C HIS A 251 9.11 -3.22 23.66
N ASP A 252 8.75 -2.87 22.41
CA ASP A 252 7.55 -2.05 22.14
C ASP A 252 6.26 -2.82 22.45
N VAL A 253 6.22 -4.14 22.29
CA VAL A 253 5.09 -4.97 22.72
C VAL A 253 4.95 -4.96 24.24
N GLU A 254 6.05 -5.18 24.96
CA GLU A 254 6.08 -5.19 26.42
C GLU A 254 5.66 -3.84 27.00
N ARG A 255 6.26 -2.75 26.51
CA ARG A 255 5.88 -1.38 26.85
C ARG A 255 4.42 -1.09 26.53
N CYS A 256 3.93 -1.43 25.34
CA CYS A 256 2.54 -1.14 24.97
C CYS A 256 1.55 -1.88 25.88
N ILE A 257 1.86 -3.12 26.30
CA ILE A 257 1.04 -3.87 27.27
C ILE A 257 1.12 -3.24 28.66
N ALA A 258 2.31 -2.87 29.15
CA ALA A 258 2.47 -2.22 30.45
C ALA A 258 1.78 -0.84 30.50
N GLU A 259 1.90 -0.03 29.44
CA GLU A 259 1.33 1.32 29.35
C GLU A 259 -0.19 1.32 29.13
N THR A 260 -0.78 0.29 28.51
CA THR A 260 -2.22 0.29 28.14
C THR A 260 -3.09 -0.80 28.76
N GLY A 261 -2.50 -1.86 29.33
CA GLY A 261 -3.23 -2.99 29.91
C GLY A 261 -3.95 -3.89 28.90
N VAL A 262 -3.63 -3.77 27.60
CA VAL A 262 -4.21 -4.61 26.53
C VAL A 262 -3.82 -6.08 26.68
N ASN A 263 -4.67 -6.95 26.12
CA ASN A 263 -4.50 -8.40 26.16
C ASN A 263 -3.34 -8.86 25.26
N GLY A 264 -3.11 -8.15 24.16
CA GLY A 264 -2.03 -8.43 23.21
C GLY A 264 -1.76 -7.26 22.28
N VAL A 265 -0.73 -7.41 21.45
CA VAL A 265 -0.23 -6.34 20.59
C VAL A 265 -0.03 -6.86 19.18
N MET A 266 -0.57 -6.12 18.22
CA MET A 266 -0.48 -6.40 16.81
C MET A 266 0.58 -5.53 16.14
N THR A 267 1.59 -6.17 15.55
CA THR A 267 2.57 -5.52 14.66
C THR A 267 2.23 -5.75 13.19
N ALA A 268 2.73 -4.86 12.33
CA ALA A 268 2.56 -4.90 10.89
C ALA A 268 3.90 -4.59 10.22
N GLU A 269 4.23 -3.30 10.11
CA GLU A 269 5.48 -2.88 9.45
C GLU A 269 6.73 -3.34 10.19
N GLY A 270 6.74 -3.49 11.53
CA GLY A 270 7.88 -4.08 12.24
C GLY A 270 8.18 -5.50 11.77
N ASN A 271 7.18 -6.39 11.82
CA ASN A 271 7.30 -7.78 11.38
C ASN A 271 7.72 -7.91 9.90
N LEU A 272 7.28 -7.01 9.00
CA LEU A 272 7.70 -7.05 7.59
C LEU A 272 9.21 -6.82 7.36
N HIS A 273 9.89 -6.04 8.22
CA HIS A 273 11.33 -5.81 8.09
C HIS A 273 12.16 -6.74 9.00
N ASN A 274 11.56 -7.25 10.07
CA ASN A 274 12.12 -8.31 10.92
C ASN A 274 11.02 -9.34 11.30
N PRO A 275 10.95 -10.52 10.64
CA PRO A 275 10.01 -11.57 10.99
C PRO A 275 10.17 -12.04 12.45
N ALA A 276 11.41 -12.08 12.92
CA ALA A 276 11.82 -12.47 14.27
C ALA A 276 11.65 -11.38 15.35
N LEU A 277 10.84 -10.34 15.07
CA LEU A 277 10.49 -9.27 16.02
C LEU A 277 10.05 -9.81 17.39
N PHE A 278 9.32 -10.93 17.45
CA PHE A 278 8.80 -11.51 18.70
C PHE A 278 9.81 -12.38 19.46
N GLU A 279 10.88 -12.85 18.80
CA GLU A 279 12.03 -13.48 19.46
C GLU A 279 12.96 -12.44 20.12
N GLY A 280 12.85 -11.17 19.71
CA GLY A 280 13.69 -10.07 20.20
C GLY A 280 15.07 -9.99 19.55
N VAL A 281 15.37 -10.84 18.56
CA VAL A 281 16.64 -10.87 17.82
C VAL A 281 16.55 -10.12 16.48
N ASN A 282 17.70 -9.70 15.96
CA ASN A 282 17.84 -9.11 14.63
C ASN A 282 18.71 -10.03 13.75
N PRO A 283 18.13 -11.09 13.14
CA PRO A 283 18.88 -12.04 12.31
C PRO A 283 19.35 -11.37 11.01
N THR A 284 20.17 -12.07 10.21
CA THR A 284 20.49 -11.57 8.87
C THR A 284 19.25 -11.58 7.98
N ALA A 285 19.13 -10.57 7.13
CA ALA A 285 18.02 -10.46 6.19
C ALA A 285 18.04 -11.59 5.14
N TRP A 286 19.20 -12.20 4.87
CA TRP A 286 19.29 -13.34 3.93
C TRP A 286 18.82 -14.65 4.53
N SER A 287 19.07 -14.94 5.81
CA SER A 287 18.51 -16.13 6.48
C SER A 287 16.99 -16.08 6.49
N MET A 288 16.41 -14.93 6.86
CA MET A 288 14.95 -14.71 6.80
C MET A 288 14.40 -14.80 5.38
N ALA A 289 15.15 -14.33 4.37
CA ALA A 289 14.74 -14.40 2.97
C ALA A 289 14.81 -15.82 2.40
N HIS A 290 15.82 -16.62 2.72
CA HIS A 290 15.90 -18.03 2.32
C HIS A 290 14.75 -18.83 2.92
N GLU A 291 14.51 -18.70 4.23
CA GLU A 291 13.43 -19.44 4.90
C GLU A 291 12.04 -19.05 4.36
N TYR A 292 11.82 -17.77 4.06
CA TYR A 292 10.61 -17.32 3.37
C TYR A 292 10.47 -17.96 1.97
N LEU A 293 11.55 -18.06 1.19
CA LEU A 293 11.53 -18.69 -0.13
C LEU A 293 11.29 -20.21 -0.04
N ASP A 294 11.84 -20.89 0.96
CA ASP A 294 11.57 -22.31 1.23
C ASP A 294 10.10 -22.56 1.59
N LEU A 295 9.49 -21.66 2.35
CA LEU A 295 8.05 -21.66 2.64
C LEU A 295 7.20 -21.33 1.41
N VAL A 296 7.68 -20.48 0.50
CA VAL A 296 7.01 -20.16 -0.77
C VAL A 296 7.07 -21.32 -1.78
N GLU A 297 8.12 -22.14 -1.75
CA GLU A 297 8.19 -23.36 -2.58
C GLU A 297 7.18 -24.43 -2.12
N GLN A 298 6.91 -24.50 -0.80
CA GLN A 298 5.87 -25.36 -0.22
C GLN A 298 4.45 -24.78 -0.35
N TYR A 299 4.30 -23.46 -0.19
CA TYR A 299 3.02 -22.75 -0.18
C TYR A 299 3.06 -21.57 -1.18
N PRO A 300 2.83 -21.82 -2.49
CA PRO A 300 3.06 -20.85 -3.55
C PRO A 300 2.33 -19.50 -3.38
N ALA A 301 3.12 -18.45 -3.21
CA ALA A 301 2.68 -17.06 -3.15
C ALA A 301 2.79 -16.35 -4.53
N PRO A 302 1.94 -15.34 -4.81
CA PRO A 302 2.11 -14.48 -5.98
C PRO A 302 3.48 -13.81 -6.07
N ILE A 303 4.06 -13.78 -7.27
CA ILE A 303 5.34 -13.12 -7.61
C ILE A 303 5.38 -11.62 -7.23
N SER A 304 4.23 -10.98 -7.03
CA SER A 304 4.11 -9.63 -6.46
C SER A 304 4.49 -9.56 -4.98
N TYR A 305 4.06 -10.55 -4.19
CA TYR A 305 4.17 -10.56 -2.72
C TYR A 305 5.61 -10.88 -2.34
N ILE A 306 6.18 -11.93 -2.95
CA ILE A 306 7.57 -12.36 -2.77
C ILE A 306 8.55 -11.19 -2.95
N ARG A 307 8.41 -10.44 -4.05
CA ARG A 307 9.22 -9.23 -4.30
C ARG A 307 8.99 -8.13 -3.25
N GLY A 308 7.74 -7.95 -2.80
CA GLY A 308 7.38 -6.97 -1.78
C GLY A 308 8.07 -7.26 -0.44
N HIS A 309 8.03 -8.53 0.00
CA HIS A 309 8.68 -9.02 1.21
C HIS A 309 10.21 -8.93 1.13
N LEU A 310 10.83 -9.31 0.01
CA LEU A 310 12.27 -9.17 -0.17
C LEU A 310 12.72 -7.70 -0.18
N PHE A 311 11.91 -6.77 -0.72
CA PHE A 311 12.15 -5.33 -0.57
C PHE A 311 11.93 -4.79 0.86
N LYS A 312 11.30 -5.56 1.75
CA LYS A 312 11.10 -5.22 3.15
C LYS A 312 12.23 -5.77 4.03
N LEU A 313 12.56 -7.05 3.91
CA LEU A 313 13.73 -7.68 4.54
C LEU A 313 15.02 -6.94 4.18
N PHE A 314 15.27 -6.73 2.88
CA PHE A 314 16.47 -6.04 2.40
C PHE A 314 16.31 -4.51 2.36
N HIS A 315 15.40 -3.90 3.11
CA HIS A 315 15.12 -2.46 2.98
C HIS A 315 16.38 -1.59 3.08
N HIS A 316 17.26 -1.87 4.04
CA HIS A 316 18.47 -1.07 4.30
C HIS A 316 19.54 -1.36 3.24
N LEU A 317 19.83 -2.64 2.97
CA LEU A 317 20.65 -3.09 1.84
C LEU A 317 20.21 -2.49 0.49
N MET A 318 18.91 -2.37 0.22
CA MET A 318 18.38 -1.86 -1.05
C MET A 318 18.50 -0.33 -1.19
N HIS A 319 18.83 0.41 -0.13
CA HIS A 319 19.12 1.84 -0.23
C HIS A 319 20.60 2.14 -0.53
N LEU A 320 21.51 1.22 -0.21
CA LEU A 320 22.95 1.34 -0.51
C LEU A 320 23.20 1.54 -2.03
N LYS A 321 24.08 2.49 -2.37
CA LYS A 321 24.48 2.85 -3.74
C LYS A 321 25.08 1.64 -4.45
N SER A 322 26.00 0.95 -3.80
CA SER A 322 26.72 -0.24 -4.29
C SER A 322 25.84 -1.49 -4.48
N ASN A 323 24.56 -1.44 -4.10
CA ASN A 323 23.58 -2.49 -4.35
C ASN A 323 22.60 -2.15 -5.49
N ALA A 324 22.82 -1.06 -6.24
CA ALA A 324 21.92 -0.61 -7.31
C ALA A 324 21.59 -1.70 -8.35
N ALA A 325 22.59 -2.48 -8.80
CA ALA A 325 22.38 -3.57 -9.75
C ALA A 325 21.56 -4.73 -9.15
N LEU A 326 21.79 -5.07 -7.88
CA LEU A 326 21.01 -6.10 -7.16
C LEU A 326 19.56 -5.65 -6.93
N ARG A 327 19.34 -4.35 -6.67
CA ARG A 327 18.02 -3.72 -6.57
C ARG A 327 17.25 -3.78 -7.89
N GLU A 328 17.89 -3.50 -9.02
CA GLU A 328 17.25 -3.63 -10.33
C GLU A 328 16.98 -5.09 -10.69
N LYS A 329 17.90 -6.01 -10.38
CA LYS A 329 17.71 -7.45 -10.52
C LYS A 329 16.51 -7.94 -9.70
N LEU A 330 16.41 -7.56 -8.42
CA LEU A 330 15.28 -7.90 -7.54
C LEU A 330 13.94 -7.37 -8.07
N ALA A 331 13.93 -6.15 -8.60
CA ALA A 331 12.75 -5.57 -9.24
C ALA A 331 12.33 -6.36 -10.48
N GLY A 332 13.30 -6.78 -11.29
CA GLY A 332 13.11 -7.54 -12.54
C GLY A 332 12.85 -9.04 -12.38
N SER A 333 13.15 -9.65 -11.22
CA SER A 333 12.98 -11.09 -11.00
C SER A 333 11.54 -11.56 -11.18
N HIS A 334 11.35 -12.71 -11.83
CA HIS A 334 10.04 -13.28 -12.17
C HIS A 334 9.80 -14.72 -11.68
N SER A 335 10.79 -15.37 -11.05
CA SER A 335 10.70 -16.72 -10.48
C SER A 335 11.37 -16.80 -9.10
N VAL A 336 11.01 -17.84 -8.32
CA VAL A 336 11.63 -18.12 -7.00
C VAL A 336 13.14 -18.33 -7.13
N ALA A 337 13.61 -19.02 -8.17
CA ALA A 337 15.03 -19.23 -8.44
C ALA A 337 15.78 -17.91 -8.73
N GLU A 338 15.16 -16.97 -9.46
CA GLU A 338 15.74 -15.63 -9.66
C GLU A 338 15.82 -14.84 -8.36
N PHE A 339 14.79 -14.91 -7.52
CA PHE A 339 14.78 -14.29 -6.19
C PHE A 339 15.87 -14.88 -5.28
N ARG A 340 15.98 -16.21 -5.19
CA ARG A 340 17.01 -16.91 -4.40
C ARG A 340 18.42 -16.55 -4.89
N THR A 341 18.62 -16.43 -6.20
CA THR A 341 19.89 -15.93 -6.78
C THR A 341 20.23 -14.49 -6.33
N VAL A 342 19.25 -13.62 -6.04
CA VAL A 342 19.52 -12.29 -5.45
C VAL A 342 19.85 -12.41 -3.96
N VAL A 343 19.14 -13.26 -3.21
CA VAL A 343 19.42 -13.51 -1.78
C VAL A 343 20.86 -13.98 -1.60
N THR A 344 21.29 -15.02 -2.32
CA THR A 344 22.66 -15.56 -2.25
C THR A 344 23.72 -14.54 -2.68
N GLN A 345 23.42 -13.62 -3.61
CA GLN A 345 24.37 -12.57 -3.99
C GLN A 345 24.49 -11.43 -2.96
N LEU A 346 23.45 -11.19 -2.15
CA LEU A 346 23.54 -10.30 -0.99
C LEU A 346 24.31 -10.99 0.15
N GLU A 347 23.95 -12.24 0.46
CA GLU A 347 24.66 -13.10 1.41
C GLU A 347 26.16 -13.16 1.12
N GLN A 348 26.58 -13.55 -0.09
CA GLN A 348 27.99 -13.59 -0.49
C GLN A 348 28.71 -12.23 -0.38
N LYS A 349 28.01 -11.12 -0.62
CA LYS A 349 28.60 -9.77 -0.52
C LYS A 349 28.77 -9.31 0.93
N TYR A 350 27.90 -9.74 1.86
CA TYR A 350 27.82 -9.19 3.21
C TYR A 350 28.17 -10.18 4.33
N LEU A 351 28.25 -11.48 4.06
CA LEU A 351 28.67 -12.51 5.03
C LEU A 351 30.07 -12.25 5.62
N PRO A 352 31.12 -11.86 4.86
CA PRO A 352 32.43 -11.57 5.44
C PRO A 352 32.41 -10.43 6.48
N TYR A 353 31.52 -9.45 6.29
CA TYR A 353 31.31 -8.36 7.26
C TYR A 353 30.50 -8.81 8.48
N HIS A 354 29.61 -9.79 8.32
CA HIS A 354 28.86 -10.38 9.43
C HIS A 354 29.75 -11.27 10.31
N GLU A 355 30.63 -12.05 9.70
CA GLU A 355 31.62 -12.93 10.36
C GLU A 355 32.79 -12.15 10.98
N GLY A 356 32.89 -10.84 10.72
CA GLY A 356 33.99 -9.99 11.21
C GLY A 356 35.32 -10.19 10.49
N THR A 357 35.34 -10.90 9.35
CA THR A 357 36.55 -11.08 8.53
C THR A 357 36.87 -9.84 7.67
N ILE A 358 35.89 -8.95 7.46
CA ILE A 358 36.07 -7.61 6.87
C ILE A 358 35.35 -6.57 7.74
N LEU A 359 35.99 -5.43 8.01
CA LEU A 359 35.37 -4.31 8.72
C LEU A 359 34.43 -3.52 7.80
N TRP A 360 33.20 -3.25 8.26
CA TRP A 360 32.27 -2.35 7.55
C TRP A 360 32.46 -0.92 8.04
N THR A 361 32.93 -0.05 7.14
CA THR A 361 33.17 1.39 7.41
C THR A 361 32.04 2.30 6.92
N GLY A 362 31.11 1.79 6.10
CA GLY A 362 30.07 2.56 5.42
C GLY A 362 30.11 2.35 3.90
N GLU A 363 29.47 3.25 3.16
CA GLU A 363 29.82 3.48 1.75
C GLU A 363 30.59 4.79 1.66
N ASP A 364 31.68 4.82 0.88
CA ASP A 364 32.44 6.05 0.69
C ASP A 364 31.61 7.11 -0.06
N ASP A 365 31.36 8.25 0.57
CA ASP A 365 30.63 9.38 -0.03
C ASP A 365 31.48 10.22 -1.01
N SER A 366 32.67 9.73 -1.39
CA SER A 366 33.65 10.41 -2.25
C SER A 366 33.21 10.62 -3.71
N ASP A 367 32.04 10.13 -4.10
CA ASP A 367 31.47 10.26 -5.46
C ASP A 367 30.35 11.32 -5.53
N ALA A 368 30.42 12.33 -4.65
CA ALA A 368 29.48 13.46 -4.55
C ALA A 368 29.66 14.52 -5.66
N THR A 369 29.77 14.11 -6.92
CA THR A 369 29.90 15.02 -8.07
C THR A 369 28.56 15.65 -8.47
N HIS A 370 28.22 16.76 -7.79
CA HIS A 370 27.11 17.69 -8.08
C HIS A 370 25.70 17.10 -8.31
N ASN A 371 24.79 17.35 -7.36
CA ASN A 371 23.64 18.27 -7.55
C ASN A 371 22.70 18.27 -6.32
N ASP A 372 23.21 18.69 -5.16
CA ASP A 372 22.40 19.25 -4.07
C ASP A 372 23.18 20.45 -3.52
N ASP A 373 22.82 21.65 -3.97
CA ASP A 373 23.47 22.92 -3.65
C ASP A 373 22.46 23.83 -2.94
N ASP A 374 22.42 23.75 -1.60
CA ASP A 374 22.07 24.86 -0.69
C ASP A 374 22.45 24.51 0.75
N THR A 375 23.66 24.87 1.18
CA THR A 375 23.98 25.02 2.61
C THR A 375 25.06 26.08 2.83
N THR A 376 24.73 27.35 2.54
CA THR A 376 25.64 28.48 2.74
C THR A 376 25.96 28.69 4.23
N SER A 377 27.09 28.12 4.68
CA SER A 377 27.65 28.34 6.02
C SER A 377 28.82 29.32 5.89
N THR A 378 28.67 30.54 6.41
CA THR A 378 29.69 31.58 6.34
C THR A 378 30.93 31.20 7.14
N ALA A 379 32.09 31.25 6.50
CA ALA A 379 33.37 31.02 7.16
C ALA A 379 33.71 32.17 8.11
N THR A 380 34.07 31.84 9.35
CA THR A 380 34.89 32.68 10.22
C THR A 380 36.16 31.90 10.56
N GLU A 381 37.31 32.50 10.23
CA GLU A 381 38.61 31.87 10.44
C GLU A 381 38.97 31.85 11.93
N ASN A 382 39.41 30.70 12.44
CA ASN A 382 40.40 30.62 13.51
C ASN A 382 40.97 29.19 13.56
N GLY A 383 42.29 29.06 13.45
CA GLY A 383 42.96 27.76 13.40
C GLY A 383 43.24 27.19 14.79
N GLN A 384 42.61 26.06 15.13
CA GLN A 384 42.97 25.22 16.28
C GLN A 384 42.88 23.73 15.91
N GLN A 385 43.80 22.94 16.45
CA GLN A 385 43.93 21.51 16.10
C GLN A 385 42.77 20.68 16.66
N PRO A 386 42.38 19.58 16.00
CA PRO A 386 41.28 18.73 16.45
C PRO A 386 41.63 18.06 17.78
N SER A 387 40.91 18.43 18.84
CA SER A 387 40.85 17.69 20.09
C SER A 387 40.21 16.30 19.87
N PRO A 388 40.57 15.27 20.66
CA PRO A 388 39.98 13.95 20.52
C PRO A 388 38.46 14.00 20.77
N PRO A 389 37.66 13.15 20.11
CA PRO A 389 36.20 13.20 20.21
C PRO A 389 35.75 12.90 21.64
N HIS A 390 35.06 13.87 22.25
CA HIS A 390 34.32 13.62 23.48
C HIS A 390 33.29 12.49 23.25
N PRO A 391 33.14 11.54 24.19
CA PRO A 391 32.11 10.51 24.08
C PRO A 391 30.73 11.17 24.24
N ALA A 392 30.07 11.42 23.11
CA ALA A 392 28.65 11.76 23.09
C ALA A 392 27.86 10.66 23.79
N LYS A 393 26.86 11.04 24.61
CA LYS A 393 26.03 10.07 25.34
C LYS A 393 25.34 9.13 24.34
N LEU A 394 25.44 7.81 24.57
CA LEU A 394 24.76 6.80 23.78
C LEU A 394 23.25 6.77 24.11
N ASP A 395 22.50 7.79 23.66
CA ASP A 395 21.04 7.76 23.63
C ASP A 395 20.56 6.86 22.48
N GLN A 396 20.59 5.54 22.74
CA GLN A 396 19.80 4.44 22.15
C GLN A 396 19.83 4.22 20.62
N ASN A 397 20.45 5.08 19.82
CA ASN A 397 20.62 4.88 18.37
C ASN A 397 21.73 3.86 18.06
N LEU A 398 21.45 2.57 18.31
CA LEU A 398 22.23 1.46 17.79
C LEU A 398 22.07 1.40 16.26
N HIS A 399 23.02 1.97 15.53
CA HIS A 399 23.17 1.77 14.09
C HIS A 399 23.54 0.30 13.82
N LEU A 400 22.53 -0.55 13.69
CA LEU A 400 22.71 -1.95 13.31
C LEU A 400 23.33 -2.04 11.91
N PRO A 401 24.16 -3.07 11.63
CA PRO A 401 24.68 -3.31 10.29
C PRO A 401 23.55 -3.50 9.26
N PRO A 402 23.65 -2.94 8.04
CA PRO A 402 22.52 -2.82 7.11
C PRO A 402 21.97 -4.16 6.60
N TRP A 403 22.70 -5.26 6.81
CA TRP A 403 22.30 -6.62 6.45
C TRP A 403 21.53 -7.39 7.54
N LEU A 404 21.47 -6.88 8.77
CA LEU A 404 20.53 -7.41 9.75
C LEU A 404 19.11 -6.94 9.43
N CYS A 405 18.10 -7.71 9.84
CA CYS A 405 16.72 -7.26 9.85
C CYS A 405 16.57 -6.10 10.86
N GLN A 406 16.09 -4.94 10.41
CA GLN A 406 16.01 -3.71 11.23
C GLN A 406 14.60 -3.10 11.25
N PRO A 407 14.21 -2.42 12.34
CA PRO A 407 13.09 -1.47 12.35
C PRO A 407 13.15 -0.41 11.26
N TYR A 408 12.11 -0.33 10.42
CA TYR A 408 11.91 0.83 9.54
C TYR A 408 11.11 1.93 10.25
N ILE A 409 11.84 2.93 10.76
CA ILE A 409 11.25 4.15 11.32
C ILE A 409 10.92 5.12 10.18
N ARG A 410 9.64 5.50 10.07
CA ARG A 410 9.18 6.53 9.13
C ARG A 410 9.51 7.92 9.68
N ALA A 411 9.99 8.80 8.80
CA ALA A 411 10.16 10.22 9.13
C ALA A 411 8.85 10.84 9.65
N PRO A 412 8.89 11.77 10.63
CA PRO A 412 7.70 12.46 11.12
C PRO A 412 6.94 13.22 10.01
N PRO A 413 5.61 13.40 10.13
CA PRO A 413 4.81 14.19 9.18
C PRO A 413 5.35 15.59 8.93
N GLU A 414 6.02 16.17 9.92
CA GLU A 414 6.67 17.47 9.86
C GLU A 414 7.71 17.58 8.73
N VAL A 415 8.56 16.56 8.57
CA VAL A 415 9.55 16.48 7.49
C VAL A 415 8.89 16.43 6.10
N HIS A 416 7.62 16.02 6.02
CA HIS A 416 6.84 16.11 4.78
C HIS A 416 6.20 17.48 4.57
N ARG A 417 5.71 18.14 5.63
CA ARG A 417 5.16 19.50 5.58
C ARG A 417 6.20 20.49 5.08
N GLN A 418 7.37 20.50 5.73
CA GLN A 418 8.52 21.32 5.35
C GLN A 418 8.91 21.11 3.88
N LYS A 419 8.94 19.86 3.39
CA LYS A 419 9.23 19.55 1.97
C LYS A 419 8.13 19.92 0.99
N LEU A 420 6.90 20.18 1.44
CA LEU A 420 5.83 20.75 0.62
C LEU A 420 5.87 22.28 0.64
N GLU A 421 6.14 22.89 1.79
CA GLU A 421 6.31 24.33 1.99
C GLU A 421 7.53 24.86 1.22
N GLU A 422 8.66 24.17 1.30
CA GLU A 422 9.85 24.42 0.49
C GLU A 422 9.57 24.24 -1.01
N ALA A 423 8.89 23.16 -1.40
CA ALA A 423 8.53 22.95 -2.80
C ALA A 423 7.54 24.01 -3.32
N HIS A 424 6.79 24.67 -2.43
CA HIS A 424 5.92 25.81 -2.73
C HIS A 424 6.69 27.14 -2.78
N ARG A 425 7.63 27.37 -1.84
CA ARG A 425 8.61 28.47 -1.88
C ARG A 425 9.36 28.47 -3.21
N LEU A 426 9.98 27.33 -3.55
CA LEU A 426 10.64 27.10 -4.83
C LEU A 426 9.66 27.08 -6.02
N ALA A 427 8.37 26.83 -5.84
CA ALA A 427 7.41 26.95 -6.95
C ALA A 427 7.17 28.41 -7.35
N ASN A 428 7.21 29.31 -6.36
CA ASN A 428 6.81 30.71 -6.46
C ASN A 428 8.00 31.69 -6.54
N ASP A 429 9.24 31.18 -6.39
CA ASP A 429 10.48 31.94 -6.57
C ASP A 429 10.53 32.60 -7.97
N PRO A 430 10.64 33.94 -8.06
CA PRO A 430 10.63 34.66 -9.34
C PRO A 430 11.93 34.50 -10.13
N THR A 431 13.04 34.12 -9.48
CA THR A 431 14.35 33.92 -10.13
C THR A 431 14.50 32.54 -10.76
N ARG A 432 13.63 31.60 -10.38
CA ARG A 432 13.78 30.19 -10.73
C ARG A 432 13.58 29.92 -12.22
N GLU A 433 14.62 29.37 -12.83
CA GLU A 433 14.56 28.80 -14.16
C GLU A 433 13.48 27.70 -14.27
N LYS A 434 12.58 27.89 -15.24
CA LYS A 434 11.56 26.91 -15.60
C LYS A 434 12.23 25.75 -16.34
N ARG A 435 12.61 24.69 -15.61
CA ARG A 435 13.19 23.45 -16.18
C ARG A 435 12.39 22.98 -17.41
N GLN A 436 12.93 23.26 -18.59
CA GLN A 436 12.42 22.79 -19.88
C GLN A 436 12.63 21.29 -20.00
N PHE A 437 11.87 20.63 -20.87
CA PHE A 437 12.11 19.24 -21.25
C PHE A 437 11.87 19.10 -22.74
N PHE A 438 12.71 18.36 -23.45
CA PHE A 438 12.60 18.20 -24.89
C PHE A 438 12.22 16.76 -25.30
N ASP A 439 11.64 16.57 -26.48
CA ASP A 439 11.53 15.25 -27.11
C ASP A 439 12.72 14.93 -28.03
N ALA A 440 12.69 13.72 -28.62
CA ALA A 440 13.78 13.21 -29.45
C ALA A 440 13.97 13.96 -30.79
N HIS A 441 13.15 15.00 -31.04
CA HIS A 441 13.24 15.87 -32.21
C HIS A 441 13.43 17.34 -31.78
N GLY A 442 13.93 17.60 -30.56
CA GLY A 442 14.25 18.94 -30.05
C GLY A 442 13.05 19.78 -29.60
N ASN A 443 11.81 19.33 -29.78
CA ASN A 443 10.62 20.13 -29.42
C ASN A 443 10.43 20.20 -27.90
N GLU A 444 10.07 21.37 -27.36
CA GLU A 444 9.74 21.48 -25.94
C GLU A 444 8.44 20.73 -25.58
N ILE A 445 8.44 20.08 -24.42
CA ILE A 445 7.40 19.19 -23.94
C ILE A 445 7.19 19.33 -22.44
N SER A 446 5.94 19.24 -21.99
CA SER A 446 5.68 19.19 -20.54
C SER A 446 6.38 18.00 -19.87
N ARG A 447 6.81 18.19 -18.61
CA ARG A 447 7.31 17.12 -17.70
C ARG A 447 6.44 15.86 -17.69
N LYS A 448 5.13 16.02 -17.95
CA LYS A 448 4.11 14.96 -18.05
C LYS A 448 4.20 14.17 -19.38
N ARG A 449 4.47 14.84 -20.51
CA ARG A 449 4.80 14.20 -21.81
C ARG A 449 6.13 13.45 -21.71
N MET A 450 7.18 14.08 -21.15
CA MET A 450 8.49 13.45 -20.93
C MET A 450 8.38 12.16 -20.08
N LYS A 451 7.74 12.23 -18.90
CA LYS A 451 7.53 11.04 -18.05
C LYS A 451 6.69 9.95 -18.74
N LYS A 452 5.72 10.32 -19.59
CA LYS A 452 4.94 9.35 -20.40
C LYS A 452 5.84 8.63 -21.41
N MET A 453 6.72 9.35 -22.13
CA MET A 453 7.60 8.74 -23.13
C MET A 453 8.62 7.79 -22.50
N ARG A 454 9.31 8.20 -21.42
CA ARG A 454 10.22 7.31 -20.66
C ARG A 454 9.52 6.04 -20.17
N ARG A 455 8.24 6.13 -19.75
CA ARG A 455 7.43 4.96 -19.36
C ARG A 455 7.00 4.07 -20.54
N VAL A 456 6.89 4.61 -21.75
CA VAL A 456 6.62 3.83 -22.97
C VAL A 456 7.89 3.12 -23.44
N GLN A 457 9.04 3.79 -23.44
CA GLN A 457 10.35 3.19 -23.76
C GLN A 457 10.68 2.01 -22.83
N ARG A 458 10.40 2.14 -21.53
CA ARG A 458 10.59 1.07 -20.53
C ARG A 458 9.53 -0.06 -20.55
N ARG A 459 8.58 -0.08 -21.49
CA ARG A 459 7.70 -1.26 -21.67
C ARG A 459 8.47 -2.37 -22.40
N PRO A 460 8.53 -3.61 -21.89
CA PRO A 460 9.19 -4.70 -22.60
C PRO A 460 8.51 -4.92 -23.97
N LYS A 461 9.33 -5.04 -25.02
CA LYS A 461 8.87 -5.37 -26.39
C LYS A 461 8.26 -6.79 -26.35
N ASN A 462 6.94 -6.88 -26.34
CA ASN A 462 6.21 -8.14 -26.22
C ASN A 462 6.48 -9.05 -27.43
N LYS A 463 7.38 -10.04 -27.25
CA LYS A 463 7.93 -10.90 -28.31
C LYS A 463 6.84 -11.57 -29.16
N ASN A 464 5.74 -12.00 -28.53
CA ASN A 464 4.60 -12.66 -29.19
C ASN A 464 3.99 -11.80 -30.32
N ARG A 465 4.04 -10.46 -30.19
CA ARG A 465 3.53 -9.53 -31.22
C ARG A 465 4.45 -9.38 -32.43
N ALA A 466 5.74 -9.69 -32.30
CA ALA A 466 6.65 -9.82 -33.44
C ALA A 466 6.42 -11.16 -34.16
N GLN A 467 6.30 -12.25 -33.40
CA GLN A 467 6.05 -13.59 -33.93
C GLN A 467 4.72 -13.67 -34.71
N GLN A 468 3.65 -13.05 -34.21
CA GLN A 468 2.37 -12.92 -34.93
C GLN A 468 2.45 -12.05 -36.20
N ARG A 469 3.45 -11.17 -36.34
CA ARG A 469 3.68 -10.44 -37.60
C ARG A 469 4.39 -11.28 -38.64
N ALA A 470 5.35 -12.11 -38.23
CA ALA A 470 6.01 -13.07 -39.13
C ALA A 470 5.02 -14.12 -39.67
N LEU A 471 4.18 -14.69 -38.80
CA LEU A 471 3.21 -15.73 -39.17
C LEU A 471 2.10 -15.25 -40.12
N ASN A 472 1.76 -13.95 -40.11
CA ASN A 472 0.73 -13.38 -40.98
C ASN A 472 1.30 -12.85 -42.32
N GLY A 473 2.60 -12.97 -42.58
CA GLY A 473 3.26 -12.40 -43.77
C GLY A 473 3.12 -13.19 -45.07
N GLY A 474 2.52 -14.39 -45.06
CA GLY A 474 2.56 -15.30 -46.20
C GLY A 474 1.19 -15.80 -46.68
N LYS A 475 0.61 -15.12 -47.69
CA LYS A 475 -0.19 -15.71 -48.80
C LYS A 475 -0.70 -14.65 -49.80
N GLY A 476 -0.27 -14.78 -51.06
CA GLY A 476 -0.82 -14.08 -52.25
C GLY A 476 -0.29 -12.65 -52.47
N GLY A 477 0.06 -12.22 -53.69
CA GLY A 477 0.20 -13.01 -54.93
C GLY A 477 0.34 -12.16 -56.20
N GLN A 478 1.56 -12.11 -56.76
CA GLN A 478 1.94 -11.81 -58.16
C GLN A 478 1.14 -10.78 -59.00
N THR A 479 1.82 -9.71 -59.45
CA THR A 479 1.84 -9.29 -60.87
C THR A 479 3.09 -8.45 -61.20
N ALA A 480 3.55 -8.59 -62.45
CA ALA A 480 4.36 -7.67 -63.27
C ALA A 480 5.61 -6.94 -62.71
N SER A 481 6.73 -7.24 -63.35
CA SER A 481 8.02 -6.54 -63.40
C SER A 481 8.00 -5.14 -64.03
N SER A 482 8.89 -4.23 -63.59
CA SER A 482 9.90 -3.58 -64.46
C SER A 482 10.89 -2.67 -63.69
N GLN A 483 12.18 -2.97 -63.84
CA GLN A 483 13.33 -2.08 -64.08
C GLN A 483 13.51 -0.71 -63.36
N ASP A 484 14.67 -0.64 -62.69
CA ASP A 484 15.80 0.30 -62.89
C ASP A 484 15.71 1.80 -62.50
N ASN A 485 16.85 2.25 -61.93
CA ASN A 485 17.38 3.62 -61.78
C ASN A 485 16.64 4.64 -60.89
N ASP A 486 17.24 5.80 -60.59
CA ASP A 486 18.56 6.16 -59.99
C ASP A 486 18.55 7.69 -59.81
N GLU A 487 19.30 8.23 -58.83
CA GLU A 487 19.54 9.69 -58.66
C GLU A 487 18.24 10.55 -58.50
N SER A 488 18.22 11.85 -58.18
CA SER A 488 19.19 12.84 -57.67
C SER A 488 18.47 13.83 -56.71
N ASP A 489 19.22 14.70 -56.03
CA ASP A 489 19.09 16.18 -55.85
C ASP A 489 17.69 16.87 -56.05
N ASP A 490 17.36 18.03 -55.47
CA ASP A 490 18.20 19.20 -55.22
C ASP A 490 17.58 20.21 -54.19
N ASP A 491 18.28 21.32 -53.98
CA ASP A 491 18.05 22.51 -53.14
C ASP A 491 16.66 23.23 -53.22
N GLY A 492 16.31 24.18 -52.33
CA GLY A 492 17.04 24.76 -51.19
C GLY A 492 16.29 25.93 -50.50
N GLU A 493 17.06 26.82 -49.84
CA GLU A 493 16.82 28.27 -49.55
C GLU A 493 15.56 28.65 -48.71
N GLU A 494 15.69 29.26 -47.51
CA GLU A 494 15.90 30.70 -47.18
C GLU A 494 14.60 31.53 -47.32
N GLU A 495 14.28 32.58 -46.54
CA GLU A 495 14.97 33.37 -45.49
C GLU A 495 13.89 34.05 -44.57
N ASP A 496 14.25 34.47 -43.35
CA ASP A 496 13.85 35.72 -42.62
C ASP A 496 12.37 36.22 -42.51
N GLU A 497 11.96 37.19 -41.64
CA GLU A 497 12.63 37.99 -40.58
C GLU A 497 11.67 38.35 -39.40
N GLU A 498 12.08 39.30 -38.56
CA GLU A 498 11.56 39.67 -37.24
C GLU A 498 10.28 40.55 -37.17
N GLU A 499 9.57 40.38 -36.04
CA GLU A 499 8.88 41.37 -35.18
C GLU A 499 7.82 42.38 -35.68
N GLY A 500 6.95 42.84 -34.76
CA GLY A 500 6.04 43.97 -35.05
C GLY A 500 4.78 44.17 -34.18
N GLN A 501 4.95 44.70 -32.96
CA GLN A 501 3.95 45.50 -32.22
C GLN A 501 2.67 44.81 -31.67
N GLN A 502 2.06 45.48 -30.68
CA GLN A 502 1.14 44.89 -29.68
C GLN A 502 -0.29 45.49 -29.75
N GLN A 503 -1.19 44.96 -28.91
CA GLN A 503 -2.46 45.60 -28.46
C GLN A 503 -3.45 45.92 -29.61
N GLN A 504 -4.49 45.11 -29.87
CA GLN A 504 -5.60 44.88 -28.96
C GLN A 504 -6.44 43.66 -29.38
N GLN A 505 -6.69 42.73 -28.45
CA GLN A 505 -8.05 42.32 -28.03
C GLN A 505 -7.97 41.20 -26.98
N GLN A 506 -8.54 41.45 -25.80
CA GLN A 506 -8.92 40.38 -24.88
C GLN A 506 -10.19 39.72 -25.43
N GLU A 507 -10.07 38.55 -26.05
CA GLU A 507 -11.04 37.44 -25.91
C GLU A 507 -10.59 36.19 -26.68
N ASN A 508 -11.11 35.01 -26.30
CA ASN A 508 -10.96 33.72 -26.99
C ASN A 508 -9.53 33.16 -27.19
N ASN A 509 -9.03 32.38 -26.22
CA ASN A 509 -8.30 31.14 -26.59
C ASN A 509 -8.29 30.04 -25.50
N ILE A 510 -9.36 29.24 -25.45
CA ILE A 510 -9.39 28.00 -24.65
C ILE A 510 -8.69 26.87 -25.44
N VAL A 511 -7.36 26.78 -25.30
CA VAL A 511 -6.54 25.80 -26.03
C VAL A 511 -6.79 24.37 -25.53
N ARG A 512 -6.96 23.45 -26.49
CA ARG A 512 -7.49 22.09 -26.29
C ARG A 512 -6.41 21.11 -25.78
N MET A 513 -6.52 20.61 -24.54
CA MET A 513 -5.75 19.42 -24.13
C MET A 513 -6.38 18.11 -24.65
N ASN A 514 -5.94 17.68 -25.84
CA ASN A 514 -6.25 16.35 -26.39
C ASN A 514 -5.53 15.23 -25.62
N ILE A 515 -6.14 14.71 -24.55
CA ILE A 515 -5.67 13.47 -23.91
C ILE A 515 -6.21 12.25 -24.69
N SER A 516 -5.34 11.65 -25.50
CA SER A 516 -5.61 10.34 -26.10
C SER A 516 -5.73 9.27 -25.00
N LEU A 517 -6.95 8.75 -24.87
CA LEU A 517 -7.35 7.72 -23.91
C LEU A 517 -7.53 6.38 -24.65
N ALA A 518 -6.44 5.90 -25.24
CA ALA A 518 -6.34 4.62 -25.93
C ALA A 518 -5.58 3.58 -25.08
N GLU A 519 -5.85 2.30 -25.34
CA GLU A 519 -5.21 1.10 -24.72
C GLU A 519 -5.72 0.67 -23.33
N ALA A 520 -7.03 0.80 -23.12
CA ALA A 520 -7.81 -0.24 -22.43
C ALA A 520 -8.93 -0.73 -23.37
N ASN A 521 -9.36 -2.00 -23.23
CA ASN A 521 -10.38 -2.69 -24.04
C ASN A 521 -9.98 -3.12 -25.47
N GLY A 522 -9.16 -4.18 -25.58
CA GLY A 522 -8.77 -4.85 -26.84
C GLY A 522 -9.87 -5.65 -27.56
N ARG A 523 -11.15 -5.21 -27.53
CA ARG A 523 -12.29 -5.85 -28.22
C ARG A 523 -13.24 -4.86 -28.95
N ARG A 524 -12.78 -3.63 -29.26
CA ARG A 524 -13.58 -2.63 -30.02
C ARG A 524 -12.88 -2.02 -31.25
N ARG A 525 -11.62 -2.37 -31.54
CA ARG A 525 -10.92 -1.88 -32.74
C ARG A 525 -11.44 -2.55 -34.01
N ARG A 526 -12.40 -1.91 -34.69
CA ARG A 526 -12.67 -2.10 -36.12
C ARG A 526 -13.49 -0.96 -36.78
N PHE A 527 -14.33 -0.24 -36.01
CA PHE A 527 -15.11 0.88 -36.54
C PHE A 527 -14.45 2.26 -36.33
N ASP A 528 -13.82 2.52 -35.17
CA ASP A 528 -13.23 3.84 -34.88
C ASP A 528 -12.06 4.21 -35.84
N GLU A 529 -11.34 3.22 -36.37
CA GLU A 529 -10.20 3.43 -37.29
C GLU A 529 -10.64 3.86 -38.70
N LEU A 530 -11.91 3.65 -39.08
CA LEU A 530 -12.51 4.17 -40.32
C LEU A 530 -13.10 5.58 -40.15
N CYS A 531 -13.10 6.13 -38.93
CA CYS A 531 -13.73 7.42 -38.64
C CYS A 531 -12.80 8.61 -38.89
N LYS A 532 -12.79 9.15 -40.12
CA LYS A 532 -12.06 10.39 -40.46
C LYS A 532 -12.54 11.66 -39.70
N ASN A 533 -13.57 11.56 -38.85
CA ASN A 533 -14.28 12.67 -38.17
C ASN A 533 -14.94 13.70 -39.10
N ASP A 534 -14.87 13.45 -40.40
CA ASP A 534 -15.49 14.22 -41.47
C ASP A 534 -16.98 13.86 -41.57
N ALA A 535 -17.84 14.82 -41.29
CA ALA A 535 -19.29 14.72 -41.40
C ALA A 535 -19.77 15.89 -42.26
N PRO A 536 -20.56 15.64 -43.34
CA PRO A 536 -21.43 14.49 -43.53
C PRO A 536 -20.78 13.20 -44.08
N ASN A 537 -19.59 13.25 -44.66
CA ASN A 537 -18.99 12.17 -45.48
C ASN A 537 -18.49 10.94 -44.70
N CYS A 538 -19.02 10.65 -43.52
CA CYS A 538 -18.55 9.55 -42.67
C CYS A 538 -19.18 8.20 -43.07
N THR A 539 -18.38 7.28 -43.60
CA THR A 539 -18.81 5.93 -44.00
C THR A 539 -19.15 4.99 -42.83
N ASN A 540 -18.98 5.43 -41.58
CA ASN A 540 -19.33 4.64 -40.40
C ASN A 540 -20.85 4.69 -40.12
N PRO A 541 -21.47 3.57 -39.69
CA PRO A 541 -22.92 3.49 -39.48
C PRO A 541 -23.41 4.52 -38.45
N MET A 542 -24.50 5.21 -38.81
CA MET A 542 -25.18 6.17 -37.94
C MET A 542 -25.78 5.45 -36.72
N GLY A 543 -25.64 6.03 -35.53
CA GLY A 543 -26.28 5.47 -34.34
C GLY A 543 -27.80 5.67 -34.41
N MET A 544 -28.60 4.61 -34.49
CA MET A 544 -30.07 4.69 -34.64
C MET A 544 -30.78 5.54 -33.56
N LYS A 545 -30.19 5.69 -32.37
CA LYS A 545 -30.73 6.50 -31.25
C LYS A 545 -30.03 7.86 -31.10
N CYS A 546 -29.13 8.22 -32.00
CA CYS A 546 -28.34 9.45 -31.97
C CYS A 546 -29.17 10.64 -32.45
N GLU A 547 -29.48 11.59 -31.57
CA GLU A 547 -30.19 12.84 -31.95
C GLU A 547 -29.52 13.57 -33.13
N HIS A 548 -28.20 13.45 -33.28
CA HIS A 548 -27.42 14.11 -34.32
C HIS A 548 -27.33 13.35 -35.64
N ARG A 549 -27.90 12.14 -35.75
CA ARG A 549 -27.77 11.22 -36.91
C ARG A 549 -26.33 10.99 -37.40
N LEU A 550 -25.37 10.95 -36.48
CA LEU A 550 -23.96 10.67 -36.78
C LEU A 550 -23.53 9.30 -36.23
N CYS A 551 -22.39 8.79 -36.70
CA CYS A 551 -21.66 7.73 -36.00
C CYS A 551 -21.18 8.26 -34.62
N ARG A 552 -20.79 7.37 -33.71
CA ARG A 552 -20.42 7.74 -32.32
C ARG A 552 -19.33 8.81 -32.24
N THR A 553 -18.34 8.73 -33.11
CA THR A 553 -17.09 9.51 -32.98
C THR A 553 -17.24 10.89 -33.64
N CYS A 554 -17.89 10.98 -34.82
CA CYS A 554 -18.37 12.27 -35.35
C CYS A 554 -19.39 12.95 -34.41
N CYS A 555 -20.31 12.19 -33.81
CA CYS A 555 -21.25 12.71 -32.80
C CYS A 555 -20.52 13.34 -31.60
N LYS A 556 -19.49 12.67 -31.07
CA LYS A 556 -18.64 13.22 -30.00
C LYS A 556 -17.92 14.50 -30.41
N GLY A 557 -17.44 14.57 -31.66
CA GLY A 557 -16.87 15.79 -32.22
C GLY A 557 -17.88 16.95 -32.26
N LYS A 558 -19.09 16.69 -32.76
CA LYS A 558 -20.19 17.66 -32.82
C LYS A 558 -20.59 18.16 -31.42
N CYS A 559 -20.86 17.25 -30.49
CA CYS A 559 -21.16 17.56 -29.08
C CYS A 559 -20.08 18.43 -28.42
N TYR A 560 -18.80 18.21 -28.73
CA TYR A 560 -17.69 18.99 -28.17
C TYR A 560 -17.60 20.41 -28.75
N ARG A 561 -17.77 20.57 -30.07
CA ARG A 561 -17.73 21.86 -30.76
C ARG A 561 -18.95 22.73 -30.41
N GLU A 562 -20.15 22.18 -30.51
CA GLU A 562 -21.42 22.92 -30.36
C GLU A 562 -21.89 23.04 -28.90
N ASN A 563 -21.11 22.53 -27.94
CA ASN A 563 -21.49 22.47 -26.52
C ASN A 563 -22.85 21.77 -26.28
N ARG A 564 -23.04 20.60 -26.90
CA ARG A 564 -24.28 19.80 -26.84
C ARG A 564 -24.04 18.43 -26.22
N ASP A 565 -25.13 17.81 -25.79
CA ASP A 565 -25.17 16.41 -25.36
C ASP A 565 -25.74 15.50 -26.44
N CYS A 566 -25.69 14.19 -26.21
CA CYS A 566 -26.41 13.18 -26.99
C CYS A 566 -26.79 12.03 -26.06
N ALA A 567 -28.09 11.89 -25.76
CA ALA A 567 -28.63 10.78 -24.98
C ALA A 567 -28.33 9.43 -25.66
N GLY A 568 -28.49 9.36 -26.99
CA GLY A 568 -28.28 8.16 -27.80
C GLY A 568 -26.91 7.50 -27.63
N HIS A 569 -25.85 8.30 -27.67
CA HIS A 569 -24.47 7.83 -27.48
C HIS A 569 -23.98 7.93 -26.02
N LYS A 570 -24.84 8.38 -25.11
CA LYS A 570 -24.55 8.71 -23.71
C LYS A 570 -23.37 9.69 -23.58
N ILE A 571 -23.35 10.70 -24.45
CA ILE A 571 -22.36 11.77 -24.47
C ILE A 571 -22.92 12.95 -23.68
N ARG A 572 -22.18 13.37 -22.64
CA ARG A 572 -22.52 14.50 -21.78
C ARG A 572 -21.35 15.49 -21.75
N ILE A 573 -21.30 16.43 -22.69
CA ILE A 573 -20.30 17.51 -22.74
C ILE A 573 -20.87 18.78 -22.11
N LYS A 574 -22.09 19.18 -22.48
CA LYS A 574 -22.79 20.36 -21.97
C LYS A 574 -22.95 20.25 -20.45
N SER A 575 -23.63 19.20 -19.95
CA SER A 575 -23.84 19.01 -18.50
C SER A 575 -22.54 18.83 -17.71
N ARG A 576 -21.42 18.46 -18.35
CA ARG A 576 -20.11 18.39 -17.69
C ARG A 576 -19.43 19.76 -17.58
N ARG A 577 -19.52 20.60 -18.63
CA ARG A 577 -19.04 21.99 -18.60
C ARG A 577 -19.87 22.83 -17.62
N GLU A 578 -21.19 22.70 -17.65
CA GLU A 578 -22.10 23.37 -16.71
C GLU A 578 -21.77 23.01 -15.26
N LYS A 579 -21.57 21.72 -14.95
CA LYS A 579 -21.18 21.30 -13.59
C LYS A 579 -19.77 21.78 -13.19
N ALA A 580 -18.84 21.91 -14.12
CA ALA A 580 -17.52 22.48 -13.85
C ALA A 580 -17.60 23.98 -13.53
N ILE A 581 -18.37 24.75 -14.32
CA ILE A 581 -18.60 26.18 -14.10
C ILE A 581 -19.30 26.42 -12.75
N ALA A 582 -20.29 25.58 -12.40
CA ALA A 582 -20.96 25.66 -11.10
C ALA A 582 -20.01 25.38 -9.92
N LEU A 583 -19.08 24.42 -10.07
CA LEU A 583 -18.07 24.12 -9.05
C LEU A 583 -17.12 25.32 -8.86
N THR A 584 -16.56 25.87 -9.94
CA THR A 584 -15.63 27.02 -9.87
C THR A 584 -16.30 28.29 -9.34
N ARG A 585 -17.59 28.50 -9.61
CA ARG A 585 -18.35 29.59 -8.98
C ARG A 585 -18.52 29.39 -7.47
N ALA A 586 -18.79 28.16 -7.02
CA ALA A 586 -18.89 27.85 -5.60
C ALA A 586 -17.52 27.99 -4.89
N GLU A 587 -16.42 27.59 -5.55
CA GLU A 587 -15.04 27.80 -5.06
C GLU A 587 -14.74 29.32 -4.92
N GLN A 588 -15.13 30.15 -5.89
CA GLN A 588 -14.99 31.61 -5.84
C GLN A 588 -15.92 32.32 -4.84
N GLU A 589 -17.06 31.73 -4.49
CA GLU A 589 -17.96 32.27 -3.45
C GLU A 589 -17.48 31.87 -2.05
N ALA A 590 -16.96 30.66 -1.88
CA ALA A 590 -16.33 30.21 -0.64
C ALA A 590 -15.08 31.04 -0.31
N GLN A 591 -14.22 31.32 -1.30
CA GLN A 591 -13.02 32.15 -1.09
C GLN A 591 -13.40 33.57 -0.63
N ARG A 592 -14.35 34.23 -1.30
CA ARG A 592 -14.76 35.60 -0.91
C ARG A 592 -15.32 35.68 0.50
N LYS A 593 -16.04 34.66 0.98
CA LYS A 593 -16.51 34.61 2.37
C LYS A 593 -15.35 34.48 3.37
N ILE A 594 -14.33 33.69 3.03
CA ILE A 594 -13.09 33.60 3.84
C ILE A 594 -12.32 34.94 3.83
N ASP A 595 -12.31 35.65 2.70
CA ASP A 595 -11.67 36.96 2.57
C ASP A 595 -12.43 38.03 3.38
N GLU A 596 -13.77 38.06 3.28
CA GLU A 596 -14.69 38.92 4.05
C GLU A 596 -14.58 38.66 5.58
N GLU A 597 -14.50 37.39 6.00
CA GLU A 597 -14.28 37.00 7.40
C GLU A 597 -12.91 37.49 7.91
N GLN A 598 -11.85 37.38 7.11
CA GLN A 598 -10.51 37.88 7.47
C GLN A 598 -10.42 39.40 7.52
N GLU A 599 -11.18 40.12 6.69
CA GLU A 599 -11.23 41.59 6.72
C GLU A 599 -11.99 42.09 7.96
N GLN A 600 -13.11 41.45 8.33
CA GLN A 600 -13.82 41.73 9.58
C GLN A 600 -12.96 41.43 10.82
N GLN A 601 -12.22 40.31 10.82
CA GLN A 601 -11.29 39.95 11.90
C GLN A 601 -10.23 41.03 12.10
N LYS A 602 -9.65 41.58 11.02
CA LYS A 602 -8.64 42.65 11.07
C LYS A 602 -9.21 43.98 11.57
N CYS A 603 -10.40 44.37 11.13
CA CYS A 603 -11.04 45.59 11.63
C CYS A 603 -11.28 45.52 13.15
N ALA A 604 -11.71 44.37 13.67
CA ALA A 604 -11.89 44.15 15.10
C ALA A 604 -10.57 44.19 15.89
N GLU A 605 -9.46 43.69 15.33
CA GLU A 605 -8.13 43.83 15.96
C GLU A 605 -7.63 45.28 16.01
N VAL A 606 -7.97 46.11 15.01
CA VAL A 606 -7.59 47.53 14.97
C VAL A 606 -8.40 48.38 15.96
N GLU A 607 -9.70 48.14 16.12
CA GLU A 607 -10.52 48.87 17.11
C GLU A 607 -10.06 48.63 18.56
N MET A 608 -9.48 47.46 18.89
CA MET A 608 -8.94 47.18 20.23
C MET A 608 -7.59 47.84 20.55
N LEU A 609 -6.99 48.58 19.62
CA LEU A 609 -5.67 49.23 19.79
C LEU A 609 -5.73 50.75 19.98
N VAL A 610 -6.91 51.35 20.14
CA VAL A 610 -7.05 52.77 20.48
C VAL A 610 -6.86 52.98 21.99
N PRO A 611 -5.82 53.70 22.46
CA PRO A 611 -5.64 53.96 23.88
C PRO A 611 -6.68 54.98 24.38
N ALA A 612 -7.24 54.74 25.56
CA ALA A 612 -8.13 55.70 26.22
C ALA A 612 -7.33 56.89 26.76
N GLU A 613 -7.77 58.11 26.48
CA GLU A 613 -7.16 59.34 27.03
C GLU A 613 -7.49 59.47 28.53
N GLU A 614 -6.48 59.74 29.35
CA GLU A 614 -6.68 59.97 30.80
C GLU A 614 -7.26 61.38 31.07
N PRO A 615 -8.21 61.52 32.00
CA PRO A 615 -8.82 62.81 32.31
C PRO A 615 -7.87 63.70 33.13
N THR A 616 -7.57 64.89 32.60
CA THR A 616 -6.77 65.91 33.29
C THR A 616 -7.46 66.44 34.54
N ILE A 617 -6.80 66.32 35.69
CA ILE A 617 -7.25 66.91 36.97
C ILE A 617 -6.64 68.31 37.09
N GLU A 618 -7.45 69.35 36.84
CA GLU A 618 -7.10 70.72 37.23
C GLU A 618 -7.38 70.96 38.73
N ARG A 619 -6.59 71.84 39.34
CA ARG A 619 -6.70 72.24 40.76
C ARG A 619 -7.09 73.71 40.88
N SER A 620 -8.25 73.99 41.48
CA SER A 620 -8.55 75.25 42.18
C SER A 620 -9.59 75.03 43.28
#